data_AF-A0A523G832-F1
#
_entry.id   AF-A0A523G832-F1
#
_cell.length_a   1.000
_cell.length_b   1.000
_cell.length_c   1.000
_cell.angle_alpha   90.00
_cell.angle_beta   90.00
_cell.angle_gamma   90.00
#
_symmetry.space_group_name_H-M   'P 1'
#
loop_
_entity.id
_entity.type
_entity.pdbx_description
1 polymer ?
#
loop_
_entity_poly.entity_id
_entity_poly.type
_entity_poly.pdbx_seq_one_letter_code
_entity_poly.pdbx_strand_id
1 'polypeptide(L)' 'EEEREGYVPNVLYSCGAVIHNGMLSLPYAMSDTSSAFASVDMEELIHELKNSK' A
#
# COMPACT_ATOMS: atom_id res chain seq x y z
N GLU A 1 -9.68 1.27 -11.66
CA GLU A 1 -10.76 2.26 -11.47
C GLU A 1 -11.49 2.06 -10.15
N GLU A 2 -11.79 0.80 -9.78
CA GLU A 2 -12.47 0.46 -8.51
C GLU A 2 -11.84 1.12 -7.25
N GLU A 3 -10.51 1.13 -7.11
CA GLU A 3 -9.86 1.72 -5.92
C GLU A 3 -10.00 3.25 -5.80
N ARG A 4 -10.48 3.92 -6.86
CA ARG A 4 -10.64 5.38 -6.91
C ARG A 4 -12.06 5.83 -6.63
N GLU A 5 -13.01 4.89 -6.61
CA GLU A 5 -14.43 5.15 -6.38
C GLU A 5 -14.82 4.77 -4.95
N GLY A 6 -15.70 5.55 -4.33
CA GLY A 6 -16.22 5.27 -3.00
C GLY A 6 -16.65 6.52 -2.25
N TYR A 7 -16.84 6.39 -0.94
CA TYR A 7 -17.30 7.48 -0.07
C TYR A 7 -16.29 8.64 -0.06
N VAL A 8 -14.99 8.32 -0.05
CA VAL A 8 -13.91 9.30 -0.24
C VAL A 8 -13.07 8.89 -1.44
N PRO A 9 -13.31 9.44 -2.64
CA PRO A 9 -12.62 9.00 -3.86
C PRO A 9 -11.12 9.34 -3.83
N ASN A 10 -10.31 8.48 -4.46
CA ASN A 10 -8.85 8.62 -4.59
C ASN A 10 -8.06 8.63 -3.26
N VAL A 11 -8.54 7.93 -2.24
CA VAL A 11 -7.82 7.77 -0.97
C VAL A 11 -7.46 6.31 -0.77
N LEU A 12 -6.17 6.08 -0.50
CA LEU A 12 -5.66 4.84 0.06
C LEU A 12 -5.04 5.16 1.41
N TYR A 13 -5.37 4.38 2.44
CA TYR A 13 -4.71 4.51 3.74
C TYR A 13 -4.49 3.15 4.38
N SER A 14 -3.37 3.02 5.07
CA SER A 14 -3.02 1.81 5.81
C SER A 14 -3.11 2.06 7.31
N CYS A 15 -3.55 1.05 8.05
CA CYS A 15 -3.55 1.06 9.52
C CYS A 15 -2.35 0.30 10.12
N GLY A 16 -1.50 -0.31 9.30
CA GLY A 16 -0.35 -1.07 9.76
C GLY A 16 0.32 -1.87 8.65
N ALA A 17 1.50 -2.40 8.93
CA ALA A 17 2.25 -3.24 8.01
C ALA A 17 3.03 -4.32 8.75
N VAL A 18 3.36 -5.41 8.06
CA VAL A 18 4.18 -6.50 8.59
C VAL A 18 5.29 -6.82 7.58
N ILE A 19 6.52 -6.99 8.08
CA ILE A 19 7.62 -7.49 7.27
C ILE A 19 7.85 -8.96 7.62
N HIS A 20 7.88 -9.81 6.60
CA HIS A 20 8.18 -11.23 6.74
C HIS A 20 9.04 -11.71 5.57
N ASN A 21 10.19 -12.32 5.87
CA ASN A 21 11.15 -12.81 4.88
C ASN A 21 11.52 -11.78 3.80
N GLY A 22 11.76 -10.53 4.20
CA GLY A 22 12.11 -9.45 3.27
C GLY A 22 10.94 -8.87 2.46
N MET A 23 9.73 -9.44 2.57
CA MET A 23 8.53 -8.90 1.94
C MET A 23 7.76 -8.02 2.93
N LEU A 24 7.44 -6.80 2.52
CA LEU A 24 6.44 -5.97 3.16
C LEU A 24 5.05 -6.46 2.75
N SER A 25 4.19 -6.70 3.72
CA SER A 25 2.76 -6.91 3.54
C SER A 25 2.02 -5.71 4.12
N LEU A 26 1.29 -4.99 3.27
CA LEU A 26 0.64 -3.73 3.59
C LEU A 26 -0.87 -3.87 3.37
N PRO A 27 -1.66 -4.17 4.41
CA PRO A 27 -3.12 -3.98 4.35
C PRO A 27 -3.44 -2.49 4.19
N TYR A 28 -4.35 -2.17 3.30
CA TYR A 28 -4.84 -0.81 3.08
C TYR A 28 -6.34 -0.79 2.77
N ALA A 29 -6.99 0.28 3.17
CA ALA A 29 -8.36 0.59 2.80
C ALA A 29 -8.39 1.48 1.56
N MET A 30 -9.43 1.28 0.73
CA MET A 30 -9.67 2.03 -0.50
C MET A 30 -10.96 2.80 -0.39
N SER A 31 -10.86 4.11 -0.61
CA SER A 31 -11.99 5.02 -0.75
C SER A 31 -13.11 4.87 0.29
N ASP A 32 -12.73 4.54 1.53
CA ASP A 32 -13.62 4.30 2.68
C ASP A 32 -14.70 3.24 2.45
N THR A 33 -14.44 2.25 1.57
CA THR A 33 -15.45 1.24 1.20
C THR A 33 -14.95 -0.19 1.29
N SER A 34 -13.69 -0.44 0.98
CA SER A 34 -13.12 -1.78 0.92
C SER A 34 -11.69 -1.80 1.44
N SER A 35 -11.11 -2.99 1.57
CA SER A 35 -9.70 -3.17 1.94
C SER A 35 -9.06 -4.26 1.10
N ALA A 36 -7.77 -4.11 0.80
CA ALA A 36 -6.95 -5.14 0.19
C ALA A 36 -5.53 -5.11 0.75
N PHE A 37 -4.64 -5.84 0.07
CA PHE A 37 -3.24 -6.00 0.46
C PHE A 37 -2.34 -5.67 -0.71
N ALA A 38 -1.30 -4.89 -0.43
CA ALA A 38 -0.14 -4.76 -1.30
C ALA A 38 1.02 -5.57 -0.70
N SER A 39 1.86 -6.15 -1.55
CA SER A 39 3.11 -6.75 -1.11
C SER A 39 4.25 -6.29 -2.01
N VAL A 40 5.40 -5.98 -1.39
CA VAL A 40 6.58 -5.47 -2.08
C VAL A 40 7.84 -5.98 -1.40
N ASP A 41 8.88 -6.23 -2.19
CA ASP A 41 10.21 -6.56 -1.67
C ASP A 41 10.83 -5.32 -0.98
N MET A 42 11.42 -5.53 0.20
CA MET A 42 11.99 -4.43 1.00
C MET A 42 13.25 -3.83 0.37
N GLU A 43 14.07 -4.61 -0.33
CA GLU A 43 15.27 -4.08 -0.99
C GLU A 43 14.86 -3.21 -2.17
N GLU A 44 13.91 -3.67 -2.99
CA GLU A 44 13.34 -2.90 -4.09
C GLU A 44 12.71 -1.59 -3.58
N LEU A 45 11.85 -1.66 -2.55
CA LEU A 45 11.19 -0.49 -1.99
C LEU A 45 12.19 0.55 -1.48
N ILE A 46 13.20 0.14 -0.72
CA ILE A 46 14.20 1.05 -0.17
C ILE A 46 15.11 1.62 -1.27
N HIS A 47 15.42 0.82 -2.29
CA HIS A 47 16.15 1.28 -3.47
C HIS A 47 15.39 2.41 -4.17
N GLU A 48 14.12 2.21 -4.47
CA GLU A 48 13.26 3.22 -5.10
C GLU A 48 13.11 4.47 -4.24
N LEU A 49 12.86 4.32 -2.93
CA LEU A 49 12.74 5.47 -2.03
C LEU A 49 14.01 6.32 -1.95
N LYS A 50 15.19 5.71 -2.08
CA LYS A 50 16.48 6.43 -2.04
C LYS A 50 16.87 7.03 -3.39
N ASN A 51 16.32 6.51 -4.48
CA ASN A 51 16.58 6.97 -5.84
C ASN A 51 15.49 7.87 -6.43
N SER A 52 14.35 7.99 -5.73
CA SER A 52 13.29 8.92 -6.08
C SER A 52 13.82 10.35 -6.04
N LYS A 53 13.79 11.02 -7.20
CA LYS A 53 14.10 12.45 -7.34
C LYS A 53 12.97 13.34 -6.82
#